data_AF-A0A7C4D6A4-F1
#
_entry.id   AF-A0A7C4D6A4-F1
#
_cell.length_a   1.000
_cell.length_b   1.000
_cell.length_c   1.000
_cell.angle_alpha   90.00
_cell.angle_beta   90.00
_cell.angle_gamma   90.00
#
_symmetry.space_group_name_H-M   'P 1'
#
loop_
_entity.id
_entity.type
_entity.pdbx_description
1 polymer ?
#
loop_
_entity_poly.entity_id
_entity_poly.type
_entity_poly.pdbx_seq_one_letter_code
_entity_poly.pdbx_strand_id
1 'polypeptide(L)'
;MSSFIRGRRLKIEGSRDFKEKVRRAIMLVKTAGYYDFLRTYIRCIKEIDGLTQLRVSEATIWANKYAVENPIDAAGRFIQEAYYMQMQTEGLYPHEGIIELKSFEKRIEFLRKLREKSRKKDVKSECDKLIKMWDENLLIY
;
A
#
# COMPACT_ATOMS: atom_id res chain seq x y z
N MET A 1 -22.12 12.92 -5.54
CA MET A 1 -22.22 12.82 -4.06
C MET A 1 -21.78 11.43 -3.65
N SER A 2 -20.51 11.27 -3.25
CA SER A 2 -20.00 9.96 -2.84
C SER A 2 -20.37 9.72 -1.38
N SER A 3 -21.27 8.77 -1.14
CA SER A 3 -21.65 8.34 0.21
C SER A 3 -20.45 7.71 0.90
N PHE A 4 -19.77 8.49 1.74
CA PHE A 4 -18.72 8.01 2.64
C PHE A 4 -19.29 6.92 3.55
N ILE A 5 -18.94 5.66 3.30
CA ILE A 5 -19.31 4.54 4.18
C ILE A 5 -18.42 4.62 5.44
N ARG A 6 -18.85 5.43 6.42
CA ARG A 6 -18.35 5.35 7.79
C ARG A 6 -18.61 3.93 8.31
N GLY A 7 -17.56 3.13 8.49
CA GLY A 7 -17.63 1.88 9.26
C GLY A 7 -16.98 0.63 8.66
N ARG A 8 -16.44 0.66 7.43
CA ARG A 8 -15.77 -0.54 6.89
C ARG A 8 -14.44 -0.80 7.60
N ARG A 9 -14.29 -2.03 8.10
CA ARG A 9 -13.08 -2.55 8.72
C ARG A 9 -12.31 -3.35 7.67
N LEU A 10 -11.03 -3.03 7.49
CA LEU A 10 -10.13 -3.77 6.62
C LEU A 10 -10.02 -5.23 7.11
N LYS A 11 -10.36 -6.19 6.25
CA LYS A 11 -10.22 -7.63 6.53
C LYS A 11 -8.81 -8.11 6.15
N ILE A 12 -8.33 -9.14 6.83
CA ILE A 12 -7.07 -9.81 6.52
C ILE A 12 -7.35 -11.32 6.48
N GLU A 13 -7.13 -11.94 5.32
CA GLU A 13 -7.36 -13.35 5.07
C GLU A 13 -6.04 -14.05 4.73
N GLY A 14 -5.85 -15.27 5.25
CA GLY A 14 -4.59 -15.99 5.13
C GLY A 14 -4.18 -16.71 6.42
N SER A 15 -2.98 -17.28 6.37
CA SER A 15 -2.26 -17.94 7.46
C SER A 15 -1.99 -16.99 8.62
N ARG A 16 -1.63 -17.56 9.76
CA ARG A 16 -1.33 -16.79 10.97
C ARG A 16 -0.12 -15.86 10.77
N ASP A 17 0.96 -16.38 10.19
CA ASP A 17 2.19 -15.65 9.93
C ASP A 17 1.95 -14.46 8.98
N PHE A 18 1.27 -14.70 7.86
CA PHE A 18 0.87 -13.65 6.93
C PHE A 18 0.05 -12.55 7.62
N LYS A 19 -0.96 -12.93 8.40
CA LYS A 19 -1.78 -11.97 9.15
C LYS A 19 -0.96 -11.13 10.12
N GLU A 20 0.04 -11.70 10.78
CA GLU A 20 0.93 -10.95 11.68
C GLU A 20 1.79 -9.94 10.91
N LYS A 21 2.36 -10.34 9.77
CA LYS A 21 3.14 -9.45 8.88
C LYS A 21 2.28 -8.30 8.33
N VAL A 22 1.08 -8.58 7.84
CA VAL A 22 0.14 -7.56 7.35
C VAL A 22 -0.28 -6.59 8.46
N ARG A 23 -0.49 -7.06 9.69
CA ARG A 23 -0.81 -6.18 10.83
C ARG A 23 0.34 -5.23 11.16
N ARG A 24 1.60 -5.68 11.06
CA ARG A 24 2.78 -4.82 11.24
C ARG A 24 2.82 -3.73 10.18
N ALA A 25 2.58 -4.07 8.91
CA ALA A 25 2.48 -3.10 7.82
C ALA A 25 1.35 -2.09 8.05
N ILE A 26 0.15 -2.54 8.45
CA ILE A 26 -0.98 -1.66 8.77
C ILE A 26 -0.67 -0.72 9.94
N MET A 27 0.13 -1.15 10.93
CA MET A 27 0.57 -0.29 12.02
C MET A 27 1.43 0.87 11.51
N LEU A 28 2.33 0.60 10.57
CA LEU A 28 3.14 1.64 9.91
C LEU A 28 2.27 2.59 9.09
N VAL A 29 1.26 2.07 8.38
CA VAL A 29 0.25 2.89 7.69
C VAL A 29 -0.47 3.84 8.66
N LYS A 30 -0.85 3.35 9.85
CA LYS A 30 -1.44 4.18 10.91
C LYS A 30 -0.47 5.24 11.40
N THR A 31 0.79 4.89 11.66
CA THR A 31 1.83 5.85 12.06
C THR A 31 1.98 6.98 11.06
N ALA A 32 1.91 6.69 9.76
CA ALA A 32 1.97 7.71 8.71
C ALA A 32 0.68 8.56 8.60
N GLY A 33 -0.44 8.10 9.17
CA GLY A 33 -1.76 8.76 9.09
C GLY A 33 -2.58 8.36 7.86
N TYR A 34 -2.27 7.24 7.21
CA TYR A 34 -2.89 6.80 5.96
C TYR A 34 -3.95 5.72 6.14
N TYR A 35 -4.32 5.38 7.38
CA TYR A 35 -5.21 4.24 7.64
C TYR A 35 -6.64 4.45 7.13
N ASP A 36 -7.20 5.65 7.31
CA ASP A 36 -8.52 5.96 6.78
C ASP A 36 -8.54 5.97 5.26
N PHE A 37 -7.46 6.45 4.63
CA PHE A 37 -7.29 6.34 3.18
C PHE A 37 -7.27 4.88 2.71
N LEU A 38 -6.41 4.05 3.30
CA LEU A 38 -6.29 2.64 2.95
C LEU A 38 -7.63 1.90 3.06
N ARG A 39 -8.35 2.04 4.18
CA ARG A 39 -9.61 1.32 4.40
C ARG A 39 -10.79 1.86 3.60
N THR A 40 -10.66 3.06 3.03
CA THR A 40 -11.68 3.65 2.15
C THR A 40 -11.70 2.90 0.82
N TYR A 41 -10.52 2.62 0.27
CA TYR A 41 -10.38 2.01 -1.05
C TYR A 41 -10.16 0.50 -1.02
N ILE A 42 -9.54 -0.04 0.03
CA ILE A 42 -9.26 -1.47 0.16
C ILE A 42 -10.14 -2.11 1.23
N ARG A 43 -10.82 -3.21 0.86
CA ARG A 43 -11.71 -3.99 1.74
C ARG A 43 -11.00 -5.17 2.40
N CYS A 44 -10.08 -5.80 1.69
CA CYS A 44 -9.39 -6.99 2.17
C CYS A 44 -7.93 -7.05 1.68
N ILE A 45 -7.07 -7.64 2.50
CA ILE A 45 -5.73 -8.09 2.10
C ILE A 45 -5.72 -9.60 2.28
N LYS A 46 -5.55 -10.34 1.18
CA LYS A 46 -5.71 -11.79 1.12
C LYS A 46 -4.42 -12.47 0.71
N GLU A 47 -4.01 -13.47 1.47
CA GLU A 47 -2.89 -14.33 1.13
C GLU A 47 -3.22 -15.20 -0.09
N ILE A 48 -2.28 -15.29 -1.03
CA ILE A 48 -2.32 -16.18 -2.18
C ILE A 48 -0.93 -16.77 -2.44
N ASP A 49 -0.86 -17.87 -3.19
CA ASP A 49 0.42 -18.47 -3.62
C ASP A 49 0.97 -17.85 -4.91
N GLY A 50 0.20 -16.99 -5.59
CA GLY A 50 0.53 -16.38 -6.88
C GLY A 50 1.19 -15.00 -6.80
N LEU A 51 1.12 -14.26 -7.91
CA LEU A 51 1.64 -12.90 -8.00
C LEU A 51 0.75 -11.90 -7.25
N THR A 52 1.40 -11.09 -6.42
CA THR A 52 0.78 -9.97 -5.71
C THR A 52 0.17 -8.98 -6.70
N GLN A 53 -1.11 -8.62 -6.49
CA GLN A 53 -1.86 -7.74 -7.37
C GLN A 53 -3.09 -7.16 -6.66
N LEU A 54 -3.61 -6.04 -7.17
CA LEU A 54 -4.93 -5.54 -6.80
C LEU A 54 -6.02 -6.23 -7.65
N ARG A 55 -7.07 -6.71 -6.99
CA ARG A 55 -8.32 -7.14 -7.62
C ARG A 55 -9.33 -6.01 -7.50
N VAL A 56 -9.42 -5.20 -8.55
CA VAL A 56 -10.26 -3.99 -8.58
C VAL A 56 -11.74 -4.31 -8.30
N SER A 57 -12.29 -5.35 -8.95
CA SER A 57 -13.69 -5.78 -8.76
C SER A 57 -14.02 -6.20 -7.31
N GLU A 58 -13.02 -6.64 -6.55
CA GLU A 58 -13.16 -7.08 -5.16
C GLU A 58 -12.69 -6.02 -4.15
N ALA A 59 -12.07 -4.92 -4.62
CA ALA A 59 -11.34 -3.97 -3.80
C ALA A 59 -10.36 -4.66 -2.83
N THR A 60 -9.65 -5.68 -3.32
CA THR A 60 -8.85 -6.59 -2.50
C THR A 60 -7.42 -6.66 -3.01
N ILE A 61 -6.45 -6.53 -2.09
CA ILE A 61 -5.04 -6.78 -2.40
C ILE A 61 -4.79 -8.27 -2.21
N TRP A 62 -4.47 -8.96 -3.29
CA TRP A 62 -3.89 -10.30 -3.22
C TRP A 62 -2.39 -10.14 -3.01
N ALA A 63 -1.85 -10.73 -1.95
CA ALA A 63 -0.44 -10.67 -1.64
C ALA A 63 0.07 -12.07 -1.30
N ASN A 64 1.22 -12.43 -1.85
CA ASN A 64 1.91 -13.63 -1.40
C ASN A 64 2.72 -13.37 -0.12
N LYS A 65 3.14 -14.45 0.53
CA LYS A 65 3.92 -14.40 1.78
C LYS A 65 5.20 -13.56 1.66
N TYR A 66 5.85 -13.57 0.49
CA TYR A 66 7.09 -12.84 0.25
C TYR A 66 6.87 -11.32 0.16
N ALA A 67 5.74 -10.90 -0.40
CA ALA A 67 5.38 -9.48 -0.55
C ALA A 67 5.09 -8.78 0.79
N VAL A 68 4.96 -9.54 1.88
CA VAL A 68 4.74 -8.99 3.23
C VAL A 68 5.92 -9.21 4.19
N GLU A 69 7.04 -9.78 3.72
CA GLU A 69 8.23 -10.05 4.55
C GLU A 69 8.83 -8.76 5.11
N ASN A 70 9.01 -7.75 4.26
CA ASN A 70 9.39 -6.41 4.70
C ASN A 70 8.13 -5.59 4.99
N PRO A 71 7.79 -5.31 6.25
CA PRO A 71 6.54 -4.63 6.59
C PRO A 71 6.50 -3.17 6.13
N ILE A 72 7.65 -2.52 5.93
CA ILE A 72 7.72 -1.13 5.44
C ILE A 72 7.46 -1.11 3.95
N ASP A 73 8.06 -2.04 3.22
CA ASP A 73 7.84 -2.20 1.79
C ASP A 73 6.37 -2.56 1.50
N ALA A 74 5.83 -3.53 2.24
CA ALA A 74 4.44 -3.95 2.16
C ALA A 74 3.47 -2.79 2.46
N ALA A 75 3.75 -1.99 3.50
CA ALA A 75 2.94 -0.82 3.82
C ALA A 75 2.92 0.19 2.67
N GLY A 76 4.07 0.44 2.04
CA GLY A 76 4.15 1.27 0.84
C GLY A 76 3.33 0.71 -0.32
N ARG A 77 3.45 -0.61 -0.58
CA ARG A 77 2.65 -1.27 -1.62
C ARG A 77 1.16 -1.16 -1.35
N PHE A 78 0.71 -1.30 -0.09
CA PHE A 78 -0.72 -1.16 0.22
C PHE A 78 -1.26 0.24 -0.09
N ILE A 79 -0.46 1.28 0.13
CA ILE A 79 -0.86 2.66 -0.23
C ILE A 79 -0.83 2.88 -1.74
N GLN A 80 0.16 2.30 -2.44
CA GLN A 80 0.18 2.27 -3.90
C GLN A 80 -1.12 1.68 -4.46
N GLU A 81 -1.50 0.47 -4.02
CA GLU A 81 -2.70 -0.21 -4.52
C GLU A 81 -3.99 0.52 -4.12
N ALA A 82 -4.04 1.13 -2.93
CA ALA A 82 -5.18 1.94 -2.52
C ALA A 82 -5.36 3.18 -3.40
N TYR A 83 -4.26 3.82 -3.82
CA TYR A 83 -4.30 4.95 -4.73
C TYR A 83 -4.66 4.54 -6.16
N TYR A 84 -4.13 3.40 -6.63
CA TYR A 84 -4.55 2.82 -7.90
C TYR A 84 -6.07 2.56 -7.91
N MET A 85 -6.60 1.94 -6.84
CA MET A 85 -8.03 1.69 -6.68
C MET A 85 -8.85 2.99 -6.66
N GLN A 86 -8.36 4.04 -6.01
CA GLN A 86 -9.00 5.36 -6.04
C GLN A 86 -9.11 5.88 -7.48
N MET A 87 -8.01 5.91 -8.22
CA MET A 87 -7.98 6.44 -9.59
C MET A 87 -8.91 5.67 -10.52
N GLN A 88 -8.98 4.34 -10.37
CA GLN A 88 -9.90 3.48 -11.10
C GLN A 88 -11.36 3.78 -10.76
N THR A 89 -11.66 4.01 -9.48
CA THR A 89 -13.04 4.29 -9.01
C THR A 89 -13.51 5.68 -9.43
N GLU A 90 -12.59 6.66 -9.46
CA GLU A 90 -12.88 8.05 -9.81
C GLU A 90 -12.80 8.32 -11.32
N GLY A 91 -12.39 7.34 -12.13
CA GLY A 91 -12.33 7.44 -13.60
C GLY A 91 -11.30 8.45 -14.11
N LEU A 92 -10.21 8.66 -13.36
CA LEU A 92 -9.40 9.88 -13.49
C LEU A 92 -8.40 9.96 -14.66
N TYR A 93 -8.14 8.91 -15.47
CA TYR A 93 -7.06 8.98 -16.47
C TYR A 93 -7.31 8.14 -17.73
N PRO A 94 -6.76 8.55 -18.90
CA PRO A 94 -6.99 7.87 -20.17
C PRO A 94 -6.19 6.57 -20.39
N HIS A 95 -5.05 6.35 -19.71
CA HIS A 95 -4.15 5.21 -19.98
C HIS A 95 -3.52 4.60 -18.71
N GLU A 96 -3.37 3.28 -18.72
CA GLU A 96 -2.92 2.46 -17.58
C GLU A 96 -1.52 2.83 -17.07
N GLY A 97 -0.56 3.11 -17.96
CA GLY A 97 0.80 3.50 -17.57
C GLY A 97 0.88 4.77 -16.72
N ILE A 98 -0.06 5.71 -16.91
CA ILE A 98 -0.12 6.93 -16.07
C ILE A 98 -0.61 6.59 -14.67
N ILE A 99 -1.57 5.67 -14.54
CA ILE A 99 -2.09 5.21 -13.25
C ILE A 99 -0.98 4.50 -12.47
N GLU A 100 -0.22 3.63 -13.12
CA GLU A 100 0.90 2.93 -12.52
C GLU A 100 1.95 3.92 -11.99
N LEU A 101 2.41 4.85 -12.82
CA LEU A 101 3.39 5.86 -12.42
C LEU A 101 2.90 6.69 -11.23
N LYS A 102 1.67 7.21 -11.28
CA LYS A 102 1.10 8.05 -10.20
C LYS A 102 0.90 7.27 -8.90
N SER A 103 0.46 6.02 -8.99
CA SER A 103 0.35 5.14 -7.82
C SER A 103 1.71 4.86 -7.19
N PHE A 104 2.74 4.74 -8.02
CA PHE A 104 4.11 4.52 -7.58
C PHE A 104 4.71 5.79 -6.92
N GLU A 105 4.50 6.97 -7.49
CA GLU A 105 4.84 8.25 -6.83
C GLU A 105 4.18 8.35 -5.43
N LYS A 106 2.93 7.89 -5.32
CA LYS A 106 2.21 7.87 -4.03
C LYS A 106 2.86 6.96 -2.99
N ARG A 107 3.47 5.85 -3.42
CA ARG A 107 4.26 4.97 -2.53
C ARG A 107 5.46 5.71 -1.95
N ILE A 108 6.19 6.45 -2.79
CA ILE A 108 7.36 7.23 -2.36
C ILE A 108 6.93 8.33 -1.39
N GLU A 109 5.84 9.04 -1.68
CA GLU A 109 5.24 10.03 -0.78
C GLU A 109 4.92 9.42 0.60
N PHE A 110 4.28 8.24 0.61
CA PHE A 110 4.00 7.51 1.83
C PHE A 110 5.28 7.17 2.62
N LEU A 111 6.32 6.66 1.96
CA LEU A 111 7.57 6.30 2.62
C LEU A 111 8.26 7.53 3.24
N ARG A 112 8.28 8.66 2.53
CA ARG A 112 8.77 9.94 3.06
C ARG A 112 7.97 10.34 4.30
N LYS A 113 6.63 10.19 4.27
CA LYS A 113 5.78 10.54 5.40
C LYS A 113 5.95 9.63 6.61
N LEU A 114 6.10 8.32 6.38
CA LEU A 114 6.37 7.35 7.42
C LEU A 114 7.72 7.63 8.10
N ARG A 115 8.75 7.93 7.31
CA ARG A 115 10.08 8.32 7.80
C ARG A 115 10.02 9.54 8.72
N GLU A 116 9.31 10.59 8.31
CA GLU A 116 9.14 11.81 9.11
C GLU A 116 8.45 11.53 10.45
N LYS A 117 7.35 10.78 10.42
CA LYS A 117 6.51 10.54 11.61
C LYS A 117 7.04 9.45 12.54
N SER A 118 7.85 8.53 12.05
CA SER A 118 8.41 7.46 12.88
C SER A 118 9.46 8.00 13.83
N ARG A 119 9.51 7.46 15.05
CA ARG A 119 10.61 7.69 16.01
C ARG A 119 11.68 6.60 15.95
N LYS A 120 11.37 5.46 15.33
CA LYS A 120 12.28 4.31 15.34
C LYS A 120 13.32 4.42 14.22
N LYS A 121 14.59 4.27 14.58
CA LYS A 121 15.73 4.45 13.65
C LYS A 121 15.76 3.41 12.53
N ASP A 122 15.42 2.16 12.85
CA ASP A 122 15.27 1.06 11.90
C ASP A 122 14.24 1.38 10.81
N VAL A 123 13.06 1.90 11.19
CA VAL A 123 12.02 2.31 10.24
C VAL A 123 12.50 3.44 9.34
N LYS A 124 13.18 4.45 9.91
CA LYS A 124 13.71 5.57 9.11
C LYS A 124 14.76 5.12 8.11
N SER A 125 15.72 4.30 8.56
CA SER A 125 16.79 3.80 7.71
C SER A 125 16.25 2.94 6.58
N GLU A 126 15.27 2.10 6.86
CA GLU A 126 14.68 1.25 5.82
C GLU A 126 13.83 2.05 4.83
N CYS A 127 13.08 3.07 5.28
CA CYS A 127 12.44 4.02 4.36
C CYS A 127 13.46 4.71 3.45
N ASP A 128 14.60 5.16 3.99
CA ASP A 128 15.66 5.81 3.20
C ASP A 128 16.24 4.88 2.13
N LYS A 129 16.51 3.61 2.47
CA LYS A 129 16.97 2.60 1.50
C LYS A 129 15.95 2.37 0.39
N LEU A 130 14.68 2.18 0.75
CA LEU A 130 13.62 1.92 -0.22
C LEU A 130 13.44 3.14 -1.14
N ILE A 131 13.33 4.35 -0.59
CA ILE A 131 13.21 5.59 -1.38
C ILE A 131 14.36 5.69 -2.39
N LYS A 132 15.60 5.48 -1.93
CA LYS A 132 16.78 5.53 -2.81
C LYS A 132 16.70 4.48 -3.94
N MET A 133 16.38 3.23 -3.61
CA MET A 133 16.22 2.14 -4.58
C MET A 133 15.15 2.48 -5.63
N TRP A 134 14.07 3.15 -5.24
CA TRP A 134 12.96 3.49 -6.14
C TRP A 134 13.23 4.75 -6.96
N ASP A 135 13.90 5.76 -6.40
CA ASP A 135 14.35 6.94 -7.15
C ASP A 135 15.36 6.55 -8.25
N GLU A 136 16.24 5.58 -7.99
CA GLU A 136 17.16 5.01 -9.00
C GLU A 136 16.41 4.25 -10.11
N ASN A 137 15.30 3.57 -9.79
CA ASN A 137 14.49 2.85 -10.78
C ASN A 137 13.60 3.78 -11.62
N LEU A 138 13.17 4.93 -11.09
CA LEU A 138 12.40 5.93 -11.84
C LEU A 138 13.22 6.60 -12.96
N LEU A 139 14.54 6.62 -12.84
CA LEU A 139 15.44 7.17 -13.87
C LEU A 139 15.56 6.29 -15.12
N ILE A 140 14.99 5.09 -15.10
CA ILE A 140 15.04 4.10 -16.20
C ILE A 140 13.77 4.18 -17.08
N TYR A 141 12.73 4.88 -16.61
CA TYR A 141 11.49 5.18 -17.35
C TYR A 141 11.51 6.59 -17.93
#